data_AF-A0A1I7SFK7-F1
#
_entry.id   AF-A0A1I7SFK7-F1
#
_cell.length_a   1.000
_cell.length_b   1.000
_cell.length_c   1.000
_cell.angle_alpha   90.00
_cell.angle_beta   90.00
_cell.angle_gamma   90.00
#
_symmetry.space_group_name_H-M   'P 1'
#
loop_
_entity.id
_entity.type
_entity.pdbx_description
1 polymer ?
#
loop_
_entity_poly.entity_id
_entity_poly.type
_entity_poly.pdbx_seq_one_letter_code
_entity_poly.pdbx_strand_id
1 'polypeptide(L)'
;MEMLKFGPLVCNKSESTVGLITPQWFFSKDDLLRSPSIQGGISYEKEQHLLRQAAAFVRVLAERMNDIPNATKLTSLPISVAIIQTRRFFLINRLTEFDPRDVVTAAAFLASKSEECPRRLQDFVLCYYRLKVEIDCPKEDWDRNSRIDKKCYEQIAAYIVWIENLILQTIGFDLKVDVPHPFVLTMCKKFFPNEKAPAEIGYWLATDSLHMTDWSVRYKPETVACIVLFLMMLWKDVDIPNVEVDINGHRQRVPFFEARCELSYDDMLNILHEYTEIWKDNQANRLLAVEKFRDTEIRSRKFESPSSQSDREPGEI
;
A
#
# COMPACT_ATOMS: atom_id res chain seq x y z
N MET A 1 -3.58 23.66 30.62
CA MET A 1 -4.38 23.59 29.38
C MET A 1 -3.59 24.31 28.29
N GLU A 2 -2.48 23.73 27.88
CA GLU A 2 -1.73 24.19 26.71
C GLU A 2 -2.29 23.45 25.50
N MET A 3 -2.90 24.20 24.58
CA MET A 3 -3.26 23.67 23.27
C MET A 3 -1.96 23.41 22.51
N LEU A 4 -1.66 22.14 22.22
CA LEU A 4 -0.57 21.74 21.35
C LEU A 4 -0.77 22.36 19.96
N LYS A 5 0.19 23.20 19.56
CA LYS A 5 0.26 23.97 18.31
C LYS A 5 0.70 23.13 17.10
N PHE A 6 0.07 21.99 16.83
CA PHE A 6 0.37 21.22 15.63
C PHE A 6 -0.92 20.78 14.95
N GLY A 7 -1.22 21.40 13.81
CA GLY A 7 -2.38 21.07 12.98
C GLY A 7 -2.19 19.76 12.19
N PRO A 8 -3.24 19.28 11.50
CA PRO A 8 -3.13 18.09 10.63
C PRO A 8 -2.03 18.25 9.58
N LEU A 9 -1.51 17.13 9.05
CA LEU A 9 -0.58 17.18 7.91
C LEU A 9 -1.29 17.85 6.73
N VAL A 10 -0.94 19.11 6.47
CA VAL A 10 -1.58 19.90 5.42
C VAL A 10 -1.09 19.36 4.08
N CYS A 11 -2.02 18.92 3.25
CA CYS A 11 -1.73 18.53 1.89
C CYS A 11 -1.21 19.76 1.10
N ASN A 12 0.04 19.69 0.64
CA ASN A 12 0.64 20.76 -0.15
C ASN A 12 -0.07 20.87 -1.50
N LYS A 13 -0.42 22.11 -1.87
CA LYS A 13 -1.10 22.42 -3.13
C LYS A 13 -0.04 22.76 -4.17
N SER A 14 0.13 21.94 -5.21
CA SER A 14 1.04 22.26 -6.32
C SER A 14 0.28 22.96 -7.46
N GLU A 15 0.82 24.09 -7.94
CA GLU A 15 0.27 24.80 -9.11
C GLU A 15 0.62 24.03 -10.39
N SER A 16 -0.40 23.46 -11.04
CA SER A 16 -0.27 22.92 -12.40
C SER A 16 -0.49 24.03 -13.43
N THR A 17 0.21 23.98 -14.57
CA THR A 17 0.18 24.98 -15.66
C THR A 17 -1.19 25.16 -16.34
N VAL A 18 -2.21 24.43 -15.87
CA VAL A 18 -3.62 24.55 -16.28
C VAL A 18 -4.50 24.47 -15.03
N GLY A 19 -4.43 25.48 -14.16
CA GLY A 19 -5.54 25.95 -13.31
C GLY A 19 -6.28 24.96 -12.39
N LEU A 20 -5.78 23.75 -12.16
CA LEU A 20 -6.31 22.81 -11.18
C LEU A 20 -5.21 22.52 -10.15
N ILE A 21 -5.42 23.06 -8.95
CA ILE A 21 -4.56 22.80 -7.80
C ILE A 21 -4.83 21.36 -7.36
N THR A 22 -3.93 20.44 -7.70
CA THR A 22 -4.03 19.06 -7.23
C THR A 22 -3.39 18.92 -5.85
N PRO A 23 -4.06 18.27 -4.89
CA PRO A 23 -3.49 17.97 -3.59
C PRO A 23 -2.30 17.01 -3.73
N GLN A 24 -1.14 17.38 -3.16
CA GLN A 24 0.04 16.52 -3.07
C GLN A 24 -0.04 15.62 -1.83
N TRP A 25 -0.24 14.32 -2.04
CA TRP A 25 -0.39 13.31 -1.00
C TRP A 25 0.90 12.56 -0.64
N PHE A 26 2.05 13.19 -0.90
CA PHE A 26 3.36 12.58 -0.68
C PHE A 26 4.09 13.28 0.47
N PHE A 27 4.43 12.50 1.49
CA PHE A 27 4.99 12.95 2.75
C PHE A 27 6.28 12.20 3.04
N SER A 28 7.25 12.86 3.67
CA SER A 28 8.47 12.20 4.12
C SER A 28 8.18 11.25 5.29
N LYS A 29 9.10 10.34 5.58
CA LYS A 29 8.97 9.47 6.76
C LYS A 29 8.88 10.27 8.06
N ASP A 30 9.59 11.39 8.15
CA ASP A 30 9.57 12.29 9.31
C ASP A 30 8.24 13.05 9.44
N ASP A 31 7.55 13.32 8.33
CA ASP A 31 6.19 13.86 8.36
C ASP A 31 5.21 12.83 8.89
N LEU A 32 5.33 11.57 8.47
CA LEU A 32 4.48 10.48 8.93
C LEU A 32 4.68 10.18 10.41
N LEU A 33 5.87 10.38 10.97
CA LEU A 33 6.13 10.32 12.42
C LEU A 33 5.42 11.44 13.22
N ARG A 34 4.79 12.40 12.54
CA ARG A 34 4.02 13.50 13.12
C ARG A 34 2.54 13.42 12.74
N SER A 35 2.05 12.25 12.34
CA SER A 35 0.64 12.01 12.02
C SER A 35 -0.29 12.43 13.18
N PRO A 36 -1.56 12.79 12.90
CA PRO A 36 -2.53 13.11 13.94
C PRO A 36 -2.71 11.99 14.98
N SER A 37 -2.59 10.74 14.54
CA SER A 37 -2.68 9.56 15.42
C SER A 37 -1.48 9.45 16.37
N ILE A 38 -0.27 9.73 15.88
CA ILE A 38 0.94 9.74 16.71
C ILE A 38 0.93 10.90 17.70
N GLN A 39 0.48 12.08 17.28
CA GLN A 39 0.23 13.20 18.19
C GLN A 39 -0.83 12.85 19.26
N GLY A 40 -1.76 11.94 18.94
CA GLY A 40 -2.74 11.37 19.86
C GLY A 40 -2.23 10.24 20.77
N GLY A 41 -0.94 9.89 20.69
CA GLY A 41 -0.30 8.90 21.55
C GLY A 41 -0.27 7.46 21.00
N ILE A 42 -0.62 7.25 19.73
CA ILE A 42 -0.44 5.95 19.06
C ILE A 42 0.99 5.85 18.52
N SER A 43 1.73 4.75 18.77
CA SER A 43 3.05 4.60 18.16
C SER A 43 2.95 4.40 16.65
N TYR A 44 3.99 4.78 15.90
CA TYR A 44 4.03 4.58 14.45
C TYR A 44 3.81 3.12 14.06
N GLU A 45 4.42 2.17 14.78
CA GLU A 45 4.27 0.74 14.52
C GLU A 45 2.82 0.27 14.71
N LYS A 46 2.15 0.78 15.76
CA LYS A 46 0.75 0.46 16.05
C LYS A 46 -0.18 1.07 14.99
N GLU A 47 0.07 2.29 14.56
CA GLU A 47 -0.66 2.91 13.45
C GLU A 47 -0.53 2.08 12.16
N GLN A 48 0.69 1.74 11.74
CA GLN A 48 0.90 0.90 10.56
C GLN A 48 0.30 -0.49 10.71
N HIS A 49 0.32 -1.07 11.92
CA HIS A 49 -0.33 -2.35 12.19
C HIS A 49 -1.85 -2.28 11.99
N LEU A 50 -2.52 -1.26 12.53
CA LEU A 50 -3.96 -1.07 12.38
C LEU A 50 -4.36 -0.83 10.92
N LEU A 51 -3.58 -0.06 10.16
CA LEU A 51 -3.81 0.16 8.73
C LEU A 51 -3.60 -1.12 7.90
N ARG A 52 -2.61 -1.96 8.24
CA ARG A 52 -2.43 -3.29 7.63
C ARG A 52 -3.61 -4.21 7.90
N GLN A 53 -4.14 -4.21 9.13
CA GLN A 53 -5.35 -4.97 9.47
C GLN A 53 -6.56 -4.47 8.66
N ALA A 54 -6.69 -3.16 8.43
CA ALA A 54 -7.72 -2.59 7.58
C ALA A 54 -7.60 -3.08 6.12
N ALA A 55 -6.38 -3.07 5.57
CA ALA A 55 -6.11 -3.58 4.22
C ALA A 55 -6.42 -5.09 4.09
N ALA A 56 -6.12 -5.88 5.12
CA ALA A 56 -6.50 -7.29 5.17
C ALA A 56 -8.02 -7.48 5.28
N PHE A 57 -8.69 -6.66 6.09
CA PHE A 57 -10.14 -6.67 6.27
C PHE A 57 -10.87 -6.41 4.95
N VAL A 58 -10.49 -5.36 4.21
CA VAL A 58 -11.16 -5.01 2.95
C VAL A 58 -10.93 -6.04 1.85
N ARG A 59 -9.79 -6.75 1.86
CA ARG A 59 -9.55 -7.87 0.95
C ARG A 59 -10.54 -9.01 1.20
N VAL A 60 -10.70 -9.43 2.46
CA VAL A 60 -11.64 -10.50 2.83
C VAL A 60 -13.09 -10.06 2.58
N LEU A 61 -13.40 -8.78 2.84
CA LEU A 61 -14.70 -8.20 2.49
C LEU A 61 -14.97 -8.33 1.00
N ALA A 62 -14.01 -7.96 0.14
CA ALA A 62 -14.14 -8.04 -1.31
C ALA A 62 -14.33 -9.47 -1.82
N GLU A 63 -13.59 -10.43 -1.26
CA GLU A 63 -13.74 -11.86 -1.55
C GLU A 63 -15.18 -12.32 -1.27
N ARG A 64 -15.71 -12.03 -0.08
CA ARG A 64 -17.10 -12.37 0.30
C ARG A 64 -18.13 -11.68 -0.58
N MET A 65 -17.89 -10.44 -0.95
CA MET A 65 -18.76 -9.70 -1.87
C MET A 65 -18.73 -10.24 -3.30
N ASN A 66 -17.65 -10.94 -3.69
CA ASN A 66 -17.52 -11.60 -4.97
C ASN A 66 -18.19 -12.99 -5.00
N ASP A 67 -18.44 -13.59 -3.83
CA ASP A 67 -19.22 -14.83 -3.70
C ASP A 67 -20.74 -14.61 -3.85
N ILE A 68 -21.20 -13.35 -3.82
CA ILE A 68 -22.62 -13.00 -4.01
C ILE A 68 -23.01 -13.29 -5.48
N PRO A 69 -23.97 -14.19 -5.73
CA PRO A 69 -24.38 -14.53 -7.10
C PRO A 69 -24.95 -13.32 -7.85
N ASN A 70 -24.66 -13.21 -9.14
CA ASN A 70 -25.17 -12.18 -10.05
C ASN A 70 -24.82 -10.73 -9.69
N ALA A 71 -23.96 -10.49 -8.70
CA ALA A 71 -23.34 -9.19 -8.51
C ALA A 71 -22.26 -8.97 -9.57
N THR A 72 -21.97 -7.71 -9.91
CA THR A 72 -20.72 -7.31 -10.60
C THR A 72 -19.51 -7.92 -9.86
N LYS A 73 -18.27 -7.91 -10.34
CA LYS A 73 -17.12 -8.27 -9.49
C LYS A 73 -16.42 -7.04 -8.94
N LEU A 74 -16.12 -7.04 -7.64
CA LEU A 74 -15.27 -6.02 -7.04
C LEU A 74 -13.83 -6.42 -7.37
N THR A 75 -13.26 -5.74 -8.36
CA THR A 75 -11.92 -6.01 -8.86
C THR A 75 -10.87 -5.45 -7.90
N SER A 76 -9.60 -5.76 -8.14
CA SER A 76 -8.47 -5.31 -7.33
C SER A 76 -8.19 -3.80 -7.39
N LEU A 77 -8.63 -3.11 -8.44
CA LEU A 77 -8.41 -1.66 -8.62
C LEU A 77 -9.17 -0.83 -7.57
N PRO A 78 -10.51 -0.94 -7.41
CA PRO A 78 -11.24 -0.27 -6.33
C PRO A 78 -10.67 -0.56 -4.94
N ILE A 79 -10.19 -1.78 -4.69
CA ILE A 79 -9.59 -2.15 -3.40
C ILE A 79 -8.26 -1.43 -3.16
N SER A 80 -7.41 -1.38 -4.19
CA SER A 80 -6.15 -0.64 -4.14
C SER A 80 -6.39 0.84 -3.89
N VAL A 81 -7.35 1.45 -4.60
CA VAL A 81 -7.76 2.84 -4.41
C VAL A 81 -8.29 3.08 -2.99
N ALA A 82 -9.14 2.18 -2.47
CA ALA A 82 -9.68 2.29 -1.11
C ALA A 82 -8.60 2.27 -0.03
N ILE A 83 -7.58 1.43 -0.18
CA ILE A 83 -6.44 1.37 0.75
C ILE A 83 -5.65 2.68 0.72
N ILE A 84 -5.39 3.23 -0.47
CA ILE A 84 -4.69 4.53 -0.61
C ILE A 84 -5.52 5.66 -0.01
N GLN A 85 -6.82 5.72 -0.30
CA GLN A 85 -7.72 6.72 0.28
C GLN A 85 -7.80 6.60 1.80
N THR A 86 -7.79 5.38 2.35
CA THR A 86 -7.75 5.14 3.80
C THR A 86 -6.46 5.67 4.41
N ARG A 87 -5.31 5.40 3.77
CA ARG A 87 -4.02 5.97 4.23
C ARG A 87 -4.05 7.49 4.19
N ARG A 88 -4.51 8.10 3.09
CA ARG A 88 -4.69 9.57 2.97
C ARG A 88 -5.63 10.13 4.04
N PHE A 89 -6.71 9.43 4.37
CA PHE A 89 -7.67 9.83 5.40
C PHE A 89 -7.01 9.97 6.77
N PHE A 90 -6.14 9.02 7.15
CA PHE A 90 -5.45 9.02 8.44
C PHE A 90 -4.20 9.92 8.50
N LEU A 91 -3.84 10.59 7.40
CA LEU A 91 -2.89 11.72 7.46
C LEU A 91 -3.53 12.97 8.08
N ILE A 92 -4.85 13.05 8.05
CA ILE A 92 -5.63 14.21 8.53
C ILE A 92 -6.44 13.86 9.78
N ASN A 93 -6.99 12.64 9.85
CA ASN A 93 -7.83 12.16 10.95
C ASN A 93 -7.09 11.18 11.87
N ARG A 94 -7.66 10.91 13.05
CA ARG A 94 -7.04 10.06 14.08
C ARG A 94 -7.63 8.66 14.12
N LEU A 95 -6.76 7.68 14.33
CA LEU A 95 -7.12 6.28 14.60
C LEU A 95 -7.84 6.08 15.95
N THR A 96 -7.76 7.05 16.87
CA THR A 96 -8.52 7.03 18.12
C THR A 96 -9.99 7.42 17.93
N GLU A 97 -10.31 8.10 16.83
CA GLU A 97 -11.66 8.63 16.53
C GLU A 97 -12.39 7.74 15.52
N PHE A 98 -11.66 7.09 14.61
CA PHE A 98 -12.23 6.27 13.55
C PHE A 98 -11.58 4.89 13.49
N ASP A 99 -12.41 3.84 13.48
CA ASP A 99 -11.93 2.48 13.24
C ASP A 99 -11.49 2.34 11.77
N PRO A 100 -10.24 1.94 11.48
CA PRO A 100 -9.75 1.72 10.13
C PRO A 100 -10.62 0.82 9.27
N ARG A 101 -11.27 -0.18 9.88
CA ARG A 101 -12.12 -1.16 9.17
C ARG A 101 -13.38 -0.50 8.63
N ASP A 102 -13.87 0.52 9.31
CA ASP A 102 -15.06 1.29 8.92
C ASP A 102 -14.69 2.22 7.77
N VAL A 103 -13.56 2.93 7.93
CA VAL A 103 -13.01 3.85 6.93
C VAL A 103 -12.70 3.12 5.63
N VAL A 104 -12.00 1.98 5.68
CA VAL A 104 -11.64 1.23 4.48
C VAL A 104 -12.84 0.61 3.78
N THR A 105 -13.89 0.24 4.53
CA THR A 105 -15.15 -0.26 3.96
C THR A 105 -15.88 0.85 3.21
N ALA A 106 -16.00 2.03 3.82
CA ALA A 106 -16.60 3.19 3.16
C ALA A 106 -15.76 3.68 1.97
N ALA A 107 -14.42 3.64 2.08
CA ALA A 107 -13.51 3.94 0.98
C ALA A 107 -13.68 2.95 -0.18
N ALA A 108 -13.88 1.66 0.10
CA ALA A 108 -14.17 0.66 -0.93
C ALA A 108 -15.53 0.86 -1.59
N PHE A 109 -16.54 1.27 -0.83
CA PHE A 109 -17.83 1.66 -1.39
C PHE A 109 -17.69 2.86 -2.34
N LEU A 110 -16.96 3.90 -1.91
CA LEU A 110 -16.66 5.09 -2.72
C LEU A 110 -15.87 4.72 -3.99
N ALA A 111 -14.76 4.01 -3.84
CA ALA A 111 -13.88 3.61 -4.93
C ALA A 111 -14.59 2.69 -5.93
N SER A 112 -15.49 1.80 -5.47
CA SER A 112 -16.27 0.96 -6.38
C SER A 112 -17.14 1.77 -7.34
N LYS A 113 -17.60 2.96 -6.92
CA LYS A 113 -18.36 3.88 -7.76
C LYS A 113 -17.47 4.66 -8.71
N SER A 114 -16.32 5.17 -8.25
CA SER A 114 -15.41 5.96 -9.10
C SER A 114 -14.69 5.12 -10.16
N GLU A 115 -14.44 3.84 -9.87
CA GLU A 115 -13.73 2.90 -10.76
C GLU A 115 -14.69 2.03 -11.59
N GLU A 116 -15.94 2.48 -11.80
CA GLU A 116 -16.95 1.82 -12.67
C GLU A 116 -17.23 0.34 -12.31
N CYS A 117 -17.08 -0.02 -11.04
CA CYS A 117 -17.39 -1.34 -10.49
C CYS A 117 -18.46 -1.26 -9.38
N PRO A 118 -19.58 -0.52 -9.56
CA PRO A 118 -20.46 -0.16 -8.45
C PRO A 118 -21.11 -1.38 -7.80
N ARG A 119 -21.25 -1.29 -6.49
CA ARG A 119 -21.83 -2.32 -5.61
C ARG A 119 -22.96 -1.73 -4.79
N ARG A 120 -23.96 -2.55 -4.45
CA ARG A 120 -25.08 -2.07 -3.62
C ARG A 120 -24.57 -1.83 -2.20
N LEU A 121 -25.02 -0.76 -1.57
CA LEU A 121 -24.73 -0.47 -0.16
C LEU A 121 -25.14 -1.65 0.75
N GLN A 122 -26.25 -2.31 0.41
CA GLN A 122 -26.71 -3.51 1.12
C GLN A 122 -25.64 -4.60 1.18
N ASP A 123 -24.95 -4.87 0.07
CA ASP A 123 -23.92 -5.91 0.02
C ASP A 123 -22.74 -5.55 0.93
N PHE A 124 -22.32 -4.28 0.93
CA PHE A 124 -21.30 -3.77 1.83
C PHE A 124 -21.72 -3.92 3.30
N VAL A 125 -22.92 -3.47 3.68
CA VAL A 125 -23.40 -3.54 5.07
C VAL A 125 -23.46 -4.98 5.57
N LEU A 126 -24.01 -5.89 4.77
CA LEU A 126 -24.15 -7.30 5.15
C LEU A 126 -22.80 -8.01 5.29
N CYS A 127 -21.89 -7.82 4.33
CA CYS A 127 -20.56 -8.43 4.38
C CYS A 127 -19.70 -7.82 5.50
N TYR A 128 -19.75 -6.49 5.68
CA TYR A 128 -19.03 -5.78 6.73
C TYR A 128 -19.48 -6.25 8.12
N TYR A 129 -20.79 -6.27 8.37
CA TYR A 129 -21.33 -6.67 9.66
C TYR A 129 -20.94 -8.10 10.03
N ARG A 130 -21.11 -9.06 9.10
CA ARG A 130 -20.70 -10.45 9.31
C ARG A 130 -19.22 -10.57 9.59
N LEU A 131 -18.38 -9.87 8.82
CA LEU A 131 -16.93 -9.93 9.00
C LEU A 131 -16.49 -9.30 10.34
N LYS A 132 -17.11 -8.20 10.77
CA LYS A 132 -16.85 -7.63 12.10
C LYS A 132 -17.27 -8.56 13.22
N VAL A 133 -18.45 -9.19 13.13
CA VAL A 133 -18.90 -10.19 14.12
C VAL A 133 -17.90 -11.34 14.21
N GLU A 134 -17.42 -11.86 13.08
CA GLU A 134 -16.48 -12.97 13.08
C GLU A 134 -15.12 -12.64 13.72
N ILE A 135 -14.69 -11.39 13.60
CA ILE A 135 -13.41 -10.91 14.14
C ILE A 135 -13.54 -10.51 15.62
N ASP A 136 -14.63 -9.82 15.98
CA ASP A 136 -14.79 -9.19 17.29
C ASP A 136 -15.54 -10.09 18.29
N CYS A 137 -16.23 -11.14 17.84
CA CYS A 137 -16.96 -12.07 18.71
C CYS A 137 -16.35 -13.49 18.71
N PRO A 138 -16.44 -14.22 19.85
CA PRO A 138 -16.13 -15.64 19.90
C PRO A 138 -16.94 -16.45 18.88
N LYS A 139 -16.38 -17.57 18.40
CA LYS A 139 -16.99 -18.42 17.36
C LYS A 139 -18.36 -18.95 17.77
N GLU A 140 -18.54 -19.21 19.06
CA GLU A 140 -19.76 -19.73 19.65
C GLU A 140 -20.94 -18.75 19.52
N ASP A 141 -20.65 -17.45 19.36
CA ASP A 141 -21.65 -16.38 19.24
C ASP A 141 -21.92 -15.96 17.79
N TRP A 142 -21.19 -16.52 16.80
CA TRP A 142 -21.34 -16.15 15.39
C TRP A 142 -22.76 -16.36 14.90
N ASP A 143 -23.35 -17.53 15.12
CA ASP A 143 -24.70 -17.85 14.64
C ASP A 143 -25.76 -16.95 15.29
N ARG A 144 -25.59 -16.63 16.58
CA ARG A 144 -26.48 -15.74 17.32
C ARG A 144 -26.43 -14.32 16.76
N ASN A 145 -25.24 -13.85 16.43
CA ASN A 145 -25.01 -12.48 15.96
C ASN A 145 -25.06 -12.36 14.42
N SER A 146 -25.17 -13.48 13.68
CA SER A 146 -25.16 -13.54 12.21
C SER A 146 -26.35 -12.82 11.55
N ARG A 147 -27.46 -12.72 12.28
CA ARG A 147 -28.68 -12.06 11.83
C ARG A 147 -28.63 -10.59 12.20
N ILE A 148 -28.42 -9.75 11.20
CA ILE A 148 -28.56 -8.31 11.35
C ILE A 148 -30.05 -7.96 11.45
N ASP A 149 -30.45 -7.28 12.53
CA ASP A 149 -31.79 -6.73 12.61
C ASP A 149 -31.93 -5.46 11.74
N LYS A 150 -33.17 -5.06 11.46
CA LYS A 150 -33.45 -3.91 10.58
C LYS A 150 -32.86 -2.60 11.11
N LYS A 151 -32.90 -2.37 12.43
CA LYS A 151 -32.43 -1.12 13.04
C LYS A 151 -30.90 -1.04 12.99
N CYS A 152 -30.22 -2.14 13.30
CA CYS A 152 -28.77 -2.28 13.18
C CYS A 152 -28.32 -2.08 11.73
N TYR A 153 -29.02 -2.70 10.77
CA TYR A 153 -28.77 -2.48 9.34
C TYR A 153 -28.88 -1.00 8.96
N GLU A 154 -29.97 -0.33 9.34
CA GLU A 154 -30.18 1.09 9.04
C GLU A 154 -29.10 1.99 9.65
N GLN A 155 -28.66 1.69 10.88
CA GLN A 155 -27.58 2.41 11.55
C GLN A 155 -26.23 2.23 10.85
N ILE A 156 -25.86 0.99 10.49
CA ILE A 156 -24.60 0.72 9.79
C ILE A 156 -24.62 1.33 8.38
N ALA A 157 -25.74 1.21 7.66
CA ALA A 157 -25.90 1.79 6.34
C ALA A 157 -25.73 3.33 6.39
N ALA A 158 -26.39 4.00 7.33
CA ALA A 158 -26.24 5.44 7.53
C ALA A 158 -24.80 5.82 7.91
N TYR A 159 -24.15 5.02 8.76
CA TYR A 159 -22.79 5.25 9.19
C TYR A 159 -21.76 5.10 8.06
N ILE A 160 -21.86 4.06 7.22
CA ILE A 160 -21.01 3.89 6.03
C ILE A 160 -21.14 5.09 5.08
N VAL A 161 -22.38 5.54 4.82
CA VAL A 161 -22.63 6.72 3.97
C VAL A 161 -22.09 8.00 4.61
N TRP A 162 -22.17 8.12 5.94
CA TRP A 162 -21.59 9.26 6.65
C TRP A 162 -20.06 9.29 6.55
N ILE A 163 -19.39 8.15 6.80
CA ILE A 163 -17.92 8.03 6.64
C ILE A 163 -17.51 8.28 5.19
N GLU A 164 -18.26 7.79 4.20
CA GLU A 164 -17.99 8.09 2.79
C GLU A 164 -17.95 9.59 2.51
N ASN A 165 -18.94 10.35 3.01
CA ASN A 165 -18.96 11.80 2.85
C ASN A 165 -17.78 12.47 3.58
N LEU A 166 -17.40 11.96 4.74
CA LEU A 166 -16.24 12.45 5.48
C LEU A 166 -14.93 12.18 4.73
N ILE A 167 -14.79 11.01 4.07
CA ILE A 167 -13.64 10.68 3.21
C ILE A 167 -13.58 11.67 2.05
N LEU A 168 -14.68 11.91 1.33
CA LEU A 168 -14.76 12.88 0.23
C LEU A 168 -14.27 14.28 0.64
N GLN A 169 -14.73 14.76 1.80
CA GLN A 169 -14.32 16.04 2.34
C GLN A 169 -12.84 16.05 2.73
N THR A 170 -12.38 14.99 3.39
CA THR A 170 -10.99 14.84 3.85
C THR A 170 -10.00 14.85 2.70
N ILE A 171 -10.30 14.08 1.63
CA ILE A 171 -9.43 14.00 0.45
C ILE A 171 -9.64 15.16 -0.53
N GLY A 172 -10.49 16.14 -0.19
CA GLY A 172 -10.77 17.29 -1.05
C GLY A 172 -11.36 16.91 -2.41
N PHE A 173 -12.16 15.84 -2.46
CA PHE A 173 -12.73 15.28 -3.69
C PHE A 173 -11.70 14.82 -4.74
N ASP A 174 -10.44 14.56 -4.33
CA ASP A 174 -9.41 13.95 -5.17
C ASP A 174 -9.67 12.44 -5.36
N LEU A 175 -10.65 12.13 -6.21
CA LEU A 175 -11.06 10.76 -6.52
C LEU A 175 -10.11 10.05 -7.49
N LYS A 176 -9.29 10.80 -8.23
CA LYS A 176 -8.36 10.24 -9.21
C LYS A 176 -7.12 9.74 -8.49
N VAL A 177 -7.10 8.45 -8.17
CA VAL A 177 -5.98 7.80 -7.49
C VAL A 177 -5.24 6.88 -8.45
N ASP A 178 -4.03 7.28 -8.82
CA ASP A 178 -3.14 6.44 -9.61
C ASP A 178 -2.54 5.34 -8.72
N VAL A 179 -2.61 4.09 -9.18
CA VAL A 179 -2.05 2.90 -8.51
C VAL A 179 -0.78 2.41 -9.22
N PRO A 180 0.15 1.71 -8.54
CA PRO A 180 1.42 1.29 -9.14
C PRO A 180 1.27 0.19 -10.21
N HIS A 181 0.19 -0.60 -10.21
CA HIS A 181 0.07 -1.81 -11.04
C HIS A 181 0.26 -1.59 -12.55
N PRO A 182 -0.35 -0.57 -13.20
CA PRO A 182 -0.15 -0.34 -14.64
C PRO A 182 1.31 -0.07 -15.01
N PHE A 183 2.03 0.65 -14.14
CA PHE A 183 3.45 0.96 -14.33
C PHE A 183 4.29 -0.31 -14.17
N VAL A 184 4.02 -1.13 -13.14
CA VAL A 184 4.71 -2.41 -12.95
C VAL A 184 4.51 -3.33 -14.15
N LEU A 185 3.28 -3.50 -14.63
CA LEU A 185 3.00 -4.34 -15.80
C LEU A 185 3.70 -3.84 -17.07
N THR A 186 3.76 -2.53 -17.26
CA THR A 186 4.49 -1.92 -18.39
C THR A 186 5.99 -2.20 -18.29
N MET A 187 6.58 -2.08 -17.09
CA MET A 187 7.99 -2.41 -16.88
C MET A 187 8.27 -3.90 -17.05
N CYS A 188 7.41 -4.77 -16.51
CA CYS A 188 7.56 -6.22 -16.67
C CYS A 188 7.53 -6.62 -18.16
N LYS A 189 6.61 -6.05 -18.96
CA LYS A 189 6.59 -6.27 -20.42
C LYS A 189 7.86 -5.80 -21.12
N LYS A 190 8.46 -4.71 -20.66
CA LYS A 190 9.69 -4.15 -21.25
C LYS A 190 10.91 -5.02 -20.95
N PHE A 191 11.08 -5.46 -19.70
CA PHE A 191 12.29 -6.17 -19.26
C PHE A 191 12.18 -7.69 -19.34
N PHE A 192 10.97 -8.22 -19.35
CA PHE A 192 10.68 -9.66 -19.44
C PHE A 192 9.65 -9.97 -20.54
N PRO A 193 9.90 -9.55 -21.81
CA PRO A 193 8.90 -9.61 -22.88
C PRO A 193 8.42 -11.03 -23.21
N ASN A 194 9.25 -12.04 -22.95
CA ASN A 194 8.99 -13.43 -23.28
C ASN A 194 8.52 -14.26 -22.07
N GLU A 195 8.26 -13.63 -20.92
CA GLU A 195 7.87 -14.32 -19.69
C GLU A 195 6.55 -13.80 -19.12
N LYS A 196 5.68 -14.72 -18.70
CA LYS A 196 4.41 -14.37 -18.05
C LYS A 196 4.56 -14.21 -16.52
N ALA A 197 5.40 -15.02 -15.89
CA ALA A 197 5.55 -15.05 -14.43
C ALA A 197 5.93 -13.70 -13.80
N PRO A 198 6.85 -12.89 -14.37
CA PRO A 198 7.20 -11.58 -13.81
C PRO A 198 6.03 -10.60 -13.75
N ALA A 199 5.08 -10.67 -14.69
CA ALA A 199 3.90 -9.81 -14.65
C ALA A 199 2.96 -10.16 -13.49
N GLU A 200 2.74 -11.45 -13.24
CA GLU A 200 1.91 -11.93 -12.13
C GLU A 200 2.55 -11.62 -10.77
N ILE A 201 3.86 -11.88 -10.64
CA ILE A 201 4.63 -11.59 -9.42
C ILE A 201 4.69 -10.09 -9.16
N GLY A 202 4.98 -9.29 -10.19
CA GLY A 202 5.00 -7.83 -10.08
C GLY A 202 3.64 -7.28 -9.67
N TYR A 203 2.55 -7.81 -10.21
CA TYR A 203 1.20 -7.42 -9.82
C TYR A 203 0.90 -7.74 -8.34
N TRP A 204 1.32 -8.93 -7.90
CA TRP A 204 1.20 -9.33 -6.50
C TRP A 204 2.02 -8.42 -5.58
N LEU A 205 3.30 -8.16 -5.91
CA LEU A 205 4.16 -7.24 -5.15
C LEU A 205 3.61 -5.82 -5.10
N ALA A 206 3.04 -5.32 -6.20
CA ALA A 206 2.39 -4.02 -6.23
C ALA A 206 1.21 -3.98 -5.24
N THR A 207 0.38 -5.01 -5.24
CA THR A 207 -0.73 -5.15 -4.29
C THR A 207 -0.20 -5.21 -2.86
N ASP A 208 0.80 -6.05 -2.60
CA ASP A 208 1.38 -6.23 -1.28
C ASP A 208 1.99 -4.93 -0.74
N SER A 209 2.70 -4.18 -1.58
CA SER A 209 3.26 -2.88 -1.20
C SER A 209 2.20 -1.92 -0.66
N LEU A 210 1.00 -1.86 -1.28
CA LEU A 210 -0.10 -1.01 -0.82
C LEU A 210 -0.67 -1.48 0.52
N HIS A 211 -0.74 -2.80 0.72
CA HIS A 211 -1.28 -3.41 1.93
C HIS A 211 -0.32 -3.24 3.11
N MET A 212 0.96 -3.51 2.89
CA MET A 212 1.95 -3.71 3.95
C MET A 212 2.72 -2.45 4.33
N THR A 213 2.82 -1.48 3.42
CA THR A 213 3.69 -0.30 3.57
C THR A 213 2.91 1.00 3.41
N ASP A 214 3.50 2.09 3.87
CA ASP A 214 3.02 3.46 3.67
C ASP A 214 3.55 4.11 2.37
N TRP A 215 4.13 3.33 1.46
CA TRP A 215 4.78 3.85 0.26
C TRP A 215 3.83 4.64 -0.65
N SER A 216 2.54 4.32 -0.66
CA SER A 216 1.54 5.04 -1.45
C SER A 216 1.29 6.48 -1.02
N VAL A 217 1.74 6.87 0.18
CA VAL A 217 1.70 8.24 0.68
C VAL A 217 3.11 8.85 0.85
N ARG A 218 4.17 8.12 0.47
CA ARG A 218 5.56 8.60 0.47
C ARG A 218 6.11 8.84 -0.93
N TYR A 219 5.70 7.99 -1.88
CA TYR A 219 6.27 7.96 -3.21
C TYR A 219 5.18 7.95 -4.28
N LYS A 220 5.48 8.54 -5.43
CA LYS A 220 4.63 8.49 -6.61
C LYS A 220 4.43 7.04 -7.08
N PRO A 221 3.30 6.69 -7.71
CA PRO A 221 3.05 5.34 -8.21
C PRO A 221 4.15 4.79 -9.13
N GLU A 222 4.77 5.63 -9.95
CA GLU A 222 5.90 5.30 -10.81
C GLU A 222 7.15 4.89 -10.01
N THR A 223 7.41 5.60 -8.90
CA THR A 223 8.50 5.29 -7.98
C THR A 223 8.24 3.97 -7.26
N VAL A 224 7.01 3.76 -6.77
CA VAL A 224 6.60 2.47 -6.17
C VAL A 224 6.76 1.32 -7.18
N ALA A 225 6.43 1.55 -8.45
CA ALA A 225 6.64 0.56 -9.49
C ALA A 225 8.13 0.25 -9.76
N CYS A 226 9.01 1.24 -9.65
CA CYS A 226 10.45 1.03 -9.73
C CYS A 226 10.97 0.21 -8.54
N ILE A 227 10.49 0.49 -7.32
CA ILE A 227 10.80 -0.30 -6.11
C ILE A 227 10.34 -1.74 -6.30
N VAL A 228 9.09 -1.98 -6.73
CA VAL A 228 8.56 -3.33 -6.99
C VAL A 228 9.39 -4.07 -8.04
N LEU A 229 9.79 -3.40 -9.12
CA LEU A 229 10.62 -4.00 -10.15
C LEU A 229 12.01 -4.37 -9.62
N PHE A 230 12.62 -3.49 -8.81
CA PHE A 230 13.89 -3.75 -8.13
C PHE A 230 13.81 -4.98 -7.22
N LEU A 231 12.77 -5.06 -6.37
CA LEU A 231 12.51 -6.24 -5.53
C LEU A 231 12.39 -7.53 -6.35
N MET A 232 11.65 -7.46 -7.47
CA MET A 232 11.45 -8.60 -8.35
C MET A 232 12.74 -9.03 -9.06
N MET A 233 13.57 -8.10 -9.52
CA MET A 233 14.88 -8.38 -10.15
C MET A 233 15.83 -9.05 -9.15
N LEU A 234 15.88 -8.55 -7.90
CA LEU A 234 16.65 -9.17 -6.83
C LEU A 234 16.19 -10.59 -6.51
N TRP A 235 14.87 -10.79 -6.43
CA TRP A 235 14.29 -12.12 -6.22
C TRP A 235 14.65 -13.09 -7.36
N LYS A 236 14.62 -12.62 -8.62
CA LYS A 236 14.94 -13.39 -9.82
C LYS A 236 16.44 -13.63 -10.08
N ASP A 237 17.35 -13.01 -9.31
CA ASP A 237 18.80 -12.98 -9.61
C ASP A 237 19.14 -12.36 -10.97
N VAL A 238 18.41 -11.32 -11.38
CA VAL A 238 18.64 -10.63 -12.65
C VAL A 238 19.34 -9.32 -12.37
N ASP A 239 20.43 -9.07 -13.12
CA ASP A 239 21.15 -7.81 -13.04
C ASP A 239 20.25 -6.63 -13.40
N ILE A 240 20.39 -5.56 -12.64
CA ILE A 240 19.63 -4.33 -12.87
C ILE A 240 20.10 -3.71 -14.19
N PRO A 241 19.21 -3.53 -15.17
CA PRO A 241 19.60 -3.02 -16.47
C PRO A 241 20.00 -1.55 -16.36
N ASN A 242 21.13 -1.20 -16.98
CA ASN A 242 21.54 0.18 -17.16
C ASN A 242 20.88 0.79 -18.39
N VAL A 243 20.44 2.04 -18.27
CA VAL A 243 19.93 2.88 -19.36
C VAL A 243 20.89 4.04 -19.62
N GLU A 244 20.99 4.46 -20.87
CA GLU A 244 21.75 5.66 -21.23
C GLU A 244 20.91 6.90 -20.98
N VAL A 245 21.46 7.82 -20.19
CA VAL A 245 20.91 9.15 -19.94
C VAL A 245 21.90 10.20 -20.40
N ASP A 246 21.41 11.31 -20.93
CA ASP A 246 22.23 12.46 -21.26
C ASP A 246 22.22 13.43 -20.07
N ILE A 247 23.36 13.56 -19.39
CA ILE A 247 23.54 14.49 -18.28
C ILE A 247 24.57 15.52 -18.74
N ASN A 248 24.13 16.77 -18.91
CA ASN A 248 24.97 17.89 -19.33
C ASN A 248 25.73 17.67 -20.66
N GLY A 249 25.14 16.95 -21.62
CA GLY A 249 25.76 16.66 -22.92
C GLY A 249 26.65 15.42 -22.93
N HIS A 250 26.75 14.69 -21.81
CA HIS A 250 27.51 13.47 -21.67
C HIS A 250 26.56 12.27 -21.48
N ARG A 251 26.72 11.25 -22.34
CA ARG A 251 26.00 9.98 -22.19
C ARG A 251 26.58 9.20 -21.03
N GLN A 252 25.78 8.99 -19.99
CA GLN A 252 26.11 8.16 -18.84
C GLN A 252 25.19 6.94 -18.79
N ARG A 253 25.74 5.80 -18.38
CA ARG A 253 24.95 4.59 -18.11
C ARG A 253 24.61 4.58 -16.62
N VAL A 254 23.32 4.63 -16.30
CA VAL A 254 22.80 4.59 -14.92
C VAL A 254 21.79 3.45 -14.79
N PRO A 255 21.56 2.89 -13.59
CA PRO A 255 20.47 1.94 -13.35
C PRO A 255 19.12 2.49 -13.84
N PHE A 256 18.26 1.63 -14.41
CA PHE A 256 17.01 2.07 -15.06
C PHE A 256 16.10 2.90 -14.15
N PHE A 257 16.16 2.68 -12.83
CA PHE A 257 15.31 3.36 -11.87
C PHE A 257 15.81 4.78 -11.58
N GLU A 258 17.13 5.05 -11.60
CA GLU A 258 17.67 6.41 -11.40
C GLU A 258 17.26 7.36 -12.52
N ALA A 259 17.01 6.83 -13.72
CA ALA A 259 16.46 7.59 -14.84
C ALA A 259 14.95 7.90 -14.72
N ARG A 260 14.26 7.30 -13.74
CA ARG A 260 12.78 7.32 -13.64
C ARG A 260 12.22 7.73 -12.29
N CYS A 261 13.01 7.62 -11.24
CA CYS A 261 12.67 8.10 -9.90
C CYS A 261 13.87 8.78 -9.26
N GLU A 262 13.59 9.70 -8.34
CA GLU A 262 14.57 10.48 -7.59
C GLU A 262 15.29 9.66 -6.49
N LEU A 263 15.20 8.32 -6.53
CA LEU A 263 15.80 7.43 -5.53
C LEU A 263 17.18 6.96 -5.99
N SER A 264 18.17 7.08 -5.11
CA SER A 264 19.50 6.48 -5.31
C SER A 264 19.48 4.97 -5.10
N TYR A 265 20.56 4.29 -5.48
CA TYR A 265 20.75 2.87 -5.16
C TYR A 265 20.69 2.58 -3.65
N ASP A 266 21.28 3.45 -2.83
CA ASP A 266 21.26 3.31 -1.36
C ASP A 266 19.83 3.48 -0.79
N ASP A 267 19.04 4.40 -1.36
CA ASP A 267 17.63 4.54 -1.00
C ASP A 267 16.84 3.26 -1.31
N MET A 268 17.08 2.65 -2.47
CA MET A 268 16.45 1.38 -2.85
C MET A 268 16.80 0.25 -1.88
N LEU A 269 18.05 0.17 -1.42
CA LEU A 269 18.47 -0.80 -0.41
C LEU A 269 17.81 -0.54 0.94
N ASN A 270 17.73 0.72 1.38
CA ASN A 270 17.05 1.08 2.63
C ASN A 270 15.56 0.72 2.60
N ILE A 271 14.89 0.95 1.47
CA ILE A 271 13.49 0.59 1.25
C ILE A 271 13.32 -0.94 1.26
N LEU A 272 14.23 -1.69 0.64
CA LEU A 272 14.25 -3.15 0.69
C LEU A 272 14.39 -3.64 2.14
N HIS A 273 15.33 -3.09 2.91
CA HIS A 273 15.48 -3.44 4.32
C HIS A 273 14.20 -3.18 5.11
N GLU A 274 13.60 -1.99 4.96
CA GLU A 274 12.31 -1.65 5.57
C GLU A 274 11.21 -2.66 5.22
N TYR A 275 11.10 -3.05 3.94
CA TYR A 275 10.12 -4.04 3.49
C TYR A 275 10.37 -5.42 4.11
N THR A 276 11.62 -5.87 4.19
CA THR A 276 11.97 -7.17 4.80
C THR A 276 11.66 -7.21 6.30
N GLU A 277 11.91 -6.13 7.04
CA GLU A 277 11.58 -6.05 8.47
C GLU A 277 10.06 -6.11 8.71
N ILE A 278 9.27 -5.41 7.88
CA ILE A 278 7.81 -5.47 7.91
C ILE A 278 7.30 -6.92 7.80
N TRP A 279 7.95 -7.75 6.98
CA TRP A 279 7.59 -9.15 6.80
C TRP A 279 8.09 -10.08 7.91
N LYS A 280 9.23 -9.79 8.55
CA LYS A 280 9.75 -10.57 9.68
C LYS A 280 8.85 -10.49 10.92
N ASP A 281 8.32 -9.29 11.18
CA ASP A 281 7.49 -9.01 12.35
C ASP A 281 6.03 -9.48 12.21
N ASN A 282 5.57 -9.73 10.98
CA ASN A 282 4.18 -10.10 10.75
C ASN A 282 3.93 -11.61 10.88
N GLN A 283 3.79 -12.08 12.12
CA GLN A 283 3.69 -13.49 12.50
C GLN A 283 2.54 -14.26 11.80
N ALA A 284 1.43 -13.59 11.45
CA ALA A 284 0.28 -14.19 10.75
C ALA A 284 0.54 -14.48 9.26
N ASN A 285 1.57 -13.84 8.69
CA ASN A 285 1.93 -13.91 7.28
C ASN A 285 3.23 -14.72 7.05
N ARG A 286 3.82 -15.25 8.13
CA ARG A 286 5.03 -16.09 8.08
C ARG A 286 4.88 -17.25 7.09
N LEU A 287 3.73 -17.91 7.02
CA LEU A 287 3.58 -19.07 6.14
C LEU A 287 3.55 -18.73 4.63
N LEU A 288 3.15 -17.52 4.23
CA LEU A 288 3.10 -17.13 2.81
C LEU A 288 4.35 -16.39 2.33
N ALA A 289 5.02 -15.61 3.20
CA ALA A 289 6.29 -14.95 2.86
C ALA A 289 7.53 -15.72 3.25
N VAL A 290 7.55 -16.43 4.39
CA VAL A 290 8.73 -17.22 4.81
C VAL A 290 8.86 -18.48 3.96
N GLU A 291 7.88 -18.90 3.16
CA GLU A 291 8.07 -19.96 2.17
C GLU A 291 8.54 -19.43 0.80
N LYS A 292 8.17 -18.20 0.41
CA LYS A 292 8.56 -17.60 -0.89
C LYS A 292 9.80 -16.70 -0.86
N PHE A 293 10.15 -16.16 0.31
CA PHE A 293 11.30 -15.29 0.56
C PHE A 293 12.35 -15.90 1.52
N ARG A 294 12.13 -17.09 2.10
CA ARG A 294 13.19 -17.77 2.90
C ARG A 294 14.48 -17.92 2.13
N ASP A 295 14.37 -18.27 0.86
CA ASP A 295 15.52 -18.49 0.00
C ASP A 295 16.24 -17.17 -0.36
N THR A 296 15.71 -16.02 0.03
CA THR A 296 16.29 -14.69 -0.24
C THR A 296 17.23 -14.21 0.87
N GLU A 297 17.19 -14.78 2.09
CA GLU A 297 18.26 -14.61 3.09
C GLU A 297 19.63 -15.10 2.58
N ILE A 298 19.66 -15.88 1.49
CA ILE A 298 20.88 -16.45 0.90
C ILE A 298 21.75 -15.41 0.15
N ARG A 299 21.28 -14.20 -0.16
CA ARG A 299 22.01 -13.27 -1.06
C ARG A 299 22.60 -11.99 -0.47
N SER A 300 22.50 -11.76 0.84
CA SER A 300 23.24 -10.66 1.49
C SER A 300 24.78 -10.79 1.34
N ARG A 301 25.29 -11.99 1.01
CA ARG A 301 26.73 -12.25 0.78
C ARG A 301 27.26 -11.89 -0.61
N LYS A 302 26.42 -11.60 -1.62
CA LYS A 302 26.91 -11.33 -2.99
C LYS A 302 27.23 -9.86 -3.27
N PHE A 303 26.91 -8.95 -2.35
CA PHE A 303 27.01 -7.50 -2.58
C PHE A 303 27.86 -6.77 -1.53
N GLU A 304 28.77 -7.48 -0.85
CA GLU A 304 29.93 -6.79 -0.26
C GLU A 304 30.70 -6.11 -1.40
N SER A 305 30.84 -4.78 -1.30
CA SER A 305 31.55 -3.93 -2.25
C SER A 305 32.95 -4.49 -2.60
N PRO A 306 33.44 -4.36 -3.85
CA PRO A 306 34.72 -4.93 -4.30
C PRO A 306 35.97 -4.20 -3.76
N SER A 307 35.93 -3.65 -2.55
CA SER A 307 37.03 -2.90 -1.94
C SER A 307 37.74 -3.64 -0.79
N SER A 308 37.49 -4.94 -0.59
CA SER A 308 38.15 -5.73 0.47
C SER A 308 38.90 -6.98 -0.02
N GLN A 309 39.18 -7.09 -1.33
CA GLN A 309 40.09 -8.12 -1.86
C GLN A 309 41.40 -7.52 -2.37
N SER A 310 42.19 -6.95 -1.46
CA SER A 310 43.64 -6.89 -1.63
C SER A 310 44.25 -7.47 -0.37
N ASP A 311 44.59 -8.75 -0.43
CA ASP A 311 45.79 -9.34 0.18
C ASP A 311 45.82 -10.82 -0.24
N ARG A 312 46.39 -11.05 -1.42
CA ARG A 312 46.97 -12.35 -1.74
C ARG A 312 48.37 -12.34 -1.15
N GLU A 313 48.66 -13.27 -0.24
CA GLU A 313 50.02 -13.81 -0.14
C GLU A 313 50.04 -15.31 -0.53
N PRO A 314 51.15 -15.78 -1.14
CA PRO A 314 51.22 -17.08 -1.78
C PRO A 314 51.96 -18.13 -0.93
N GLY A 315 51.55 -19.39 -1.09
CA GLY A 315 52.37 -20.57 -0.79
C GLY A 315 51.99 -21.30 0.50
N GLU A 316 51.76 -22.60 0.42
CA GLU A 316 52.77 -23.61 0.76
C GLU A 316 52.23 -25.04 0.53
N ILE A 317 53.02 -25.77 -0.26
CA ILE A 317 53.17 -27.24 -0.47
C ILE A 317 52.02 -28.00 -1.14
#